data_AF-A0A7C2F7Y1-F1
#
_entry.id   AF-A0A7C2F7Y1-F1
#
_cell.length_a   1.000
_cell.length_b   1.000
_cell.length_c   1.000
_cell.angle_alpha   90.00
_cell.angle_beta   90.00
_cell.angle_gamma   90.00
#
_symmetry.space_group_name_H-M   'P 1'
#
loop_
_entity.id
_entity.type
_entity.pdbx_description
1 polymer ?
#
loop_
_entity_poly.entity_id
_entity_poly.type
_entity_poly.pdbx_seq_one_letter_code
_entity_poly.pdbx_strand_id
1 'polypeptide(L)'
;MTPNEPKRATPEAQMLLRAAGSDWKTVELLLEHRDAPVSSVGFHAQQYLEKVMKAVLVSNAVIFHRTHDLEELADLLERRGIELPLPKAQLRRLNPFAVTIRYEDIELTLTDIDTVAEMMENAQAWVERQVYE
;
A
#
# COMPACT_ATOMS: atom_id res chain seq x y z
N MET A 1 12.24 -4.75 23.60
CA MET A 1 11.88 -4.31 22.24
C MET A 1 10.92 -3.17 22.41
N THR A 2 11.39 -1.93 22.25
CA THR A 2 10.52 -0.76 22.28
C THR A 2 9.58 -0.82 21.07
N PRO A 3 8.30 -0.46 21.20
CA PRO A 3 7.44 -0.20 20.05
C PRO A 3 8.20 0.75 19.12
N ASN A 4 8.23 0.44 17.83
CA ASN A 4 9.04 1.17 16.87
C ASN A 4 8.62 2.65 16.88
N GLU A 5 9.46 3.52 17.46
CA GLU A 5 9.17 4.96 17.47
C GLU A 5 9.12 5.49 16.04
N PRO A 6 8.17 6.38 15.71
CA PRO A 6 8.06 6.93 14.36
C PRO A 6 9.38 7.58 13.94
N LYS A 7 9.76 7.39 12.68
CA LYS A 7 11.00 7.90 12.10
C LYS A 7 10.74 9.12 11.25
N ARG A 8 11.68 10.07 11.23
CA ARG A 8 11.61 11.17 10.28
C ARG A 8 11.72 10.64 8.86
N ALA A 9 10.79 11.03 7.99
CA ALA A 9 10.81 10.64 6.59
C ALA A 9 12.06 11.21 5.88
N THR A 10 12.81 10.35 5.19
CA THR A 10 13.88 10.81 4.29
C THR A 10 13.30 11.54 3.08
N PRO A 11 14.10 12.30 2.32
CA PRO A 11 13.61 12.93 1.09
C PRO A 11 12.97 11.94 0.10
N GLU A 12 13.53 10.74 -0.02
CA GLU A 12 12.98 9.66 -0.84
C GLU A 12 11.65 9.14 -0.30
N ALA A 13 11.54 8.97 1.03
CA ALA A 13 10.28 8.59 1.66
C ALA A 13 9.21 9.66 1.45
N GLN A 14 9.56 10.95 1.57
CA GLN A 14 8.62 12.05 1.29
C GLN A 14 8.16 12.06 -0.18
N MET A 15 9.04 11.74 -1.14
CA MET A 15 8.65 11.59 -2.54
C MET A 15 7.65 10.44 -2.73
N LEU A 16 7.88 9.30 -2.08
CA LEU A 16 6.97 8.15 -2.11
C LEU A 16 5.61 8.50 -1.49
N LEU A 17 5.58 9.19 -0.34
CA LEU A 17 4.34 9.60 0.32
C LEU A 17 3.54 10.60 -0.53
N ARG A 18 4.20 11.58 -1.17
CA ARG A 18 3.53 12.49 -2.11
C ARG A 18 2.93 11.74 -3.30
N ALA A 19 3.66 10.78 -3.85
CA ALA A 19 3.16 9.95 -4.94
C ALA A 19 1.99 9.06 -4.48
N ALA A 20 2.06 8.48 -3.28
CA ALA A 20 0.97 7.71 -2.67
C ALA A 20 -0.30 8.57 -2.51
N GLY A 21 -0.16 9.83 -2.11
CA GLY A 21 -1.29 10.76 -2.02
C GLY A 21 -2.07 10.93 -3.34
N SER A 22 -1.40 10.79 -4.49
CA SER A 22 -2.09 10.81 -5.78
C SER A 22 -2.92 9.54 -6.00
N ASP A 23 -2.41 8.36 -5.64
CA ASP A 23 -3.19 7.12 -5.71
C ASP A 23 -4.40 7.13 -4.76
N TRP A 24 -4.20 7.65 -3.54
CA TRP A 24 -5.30 7.86 -2.59
C TRP A 24 -6.40 8.72 -3.21
N LYS A 25 -6.03 9.88 -3.75
CA LYS A 25 -7.01 10.79 -4.35
C LYS A 25 -7.71 10.15 -5.55
N THR A 26 -7.02 9.35 -6.34
CA THR A 26 -7.65 8.60 -7.43
C THR A 26 -8.67 7.59 -6.92
N VAL A 27 -8.35 6.81 -5.88
CA VAL A 27 -9.32 5.89 -5.30
C VAL A 27 -10.51 6.65 -4.73
N GLU A 28 -10.29 7.71 -3.94
CA GLU A 28 -11.36 8.54 -3.37
C GLU A 28 -12.34 9.01 -4.45
N LEU A 29 -11.84 9.53 -5.57
CA LEU A 29 -12.66 9.96 -6.70
C LEU A 29 -13.41 8.79 -7.36
N LEU A 30 -12.78 7.63 -7.52
CA LEU A 30 -13.43 6.45 -8.10
C LEU A 30 -14.55 5.91 -7.21
N LEU A 31 -14.39 5.96 -5.88
CA LEU A 31 -15.39 5.48 -4.93
C LEU A 31 -16.70 6.30 -4.96
N GLU A 32 -16.68 7.52 -5.48
CA GLU A 32 -17.88 8.34 -5.68
C GLU A 32 -18.79 7.79 -6.81
N HIS A 33 -18.29 6.85 -7.63
CA HIS A 33 -18.99 6.30 -8.79
C HIS A 33 -19.30 4.81 -8.63
N ARG A 34 -20.59 4.44 -8.71
CA ARG A 34 -21.04 3.03 -8.56
C ARG A 34 -20.54 2.10 -9.67
N ASP A 35 -20.19 2.64 -10.83
CA ASP A 35 -19.70 1.93 -12.00
C ASP A 35 -18.18 2.01 -12.17
N ALA A 36 -17.47 2.50 -11.16
CA ALA A 36 -16.01 2.54 -11.18
C ALA A 36 -15.40 1.15 -11.43
N PRO A 37 -14.43 1.03 -12.35
CA PRO A 37 -13.78 -0.25 -12.61
C PRO A 37 -13.04 -0.75 -11.37
N VAL A 38 -13.42 -1.92 -10.87
CA VAL A 38 -12.76 -2.59 -9.71
C VAL A 38 -11.26 -2.77 -9.95
N SER A 39 -10.86 -3.01 -11.20
CA SER A 39 -9.46 -3.08 -11.62
C SER A 39 -8.69 -1.78 -11.37
N SER A 40 -9.27 -0.63 -11.68
CA SER A 40 -8.68 0.69 -11.44
C SER A 40 -8.59 1.00 -9.94
N VAL A 41 -9.67 0.73 -9.19
CA VAL A 41 -9.70 0.91 -7.73
C VAL A 41 -8.62 0.05 -7.07
N GLY A 42 -8.57 -1.24 -7.39
CA GLY A 42 -7.57 -2.16 -6.85
C GLY A 42 -6.13 -1.80 -7.26
N PHE A 43 -5.92 -1.32 -8.50
CA PHE A 43 -4.60 -0.89 -8.96
C PHE A 43 -4.07 0.27 -8.13
N HIS A 44 -4.86 1.33 -7.97
CA HIS A 44 -4.42 2.48 -7.18
C HIS A 44 -4.31 2.15 -5.70
N ALA A 45 -5.16 1.27 -5.15
CA ALA A 45 -5.00 0.80 -3.77
C ALA A 45 -3.71 0.00 -3.55
N GLN A 46 -3.37 -0.91 -4.47
CA GLN A 46 -2.11 -1.65 -4.43
C GLN A 46 -0.92 -0.68 -4.50
N GLN A 47 -0.97 0.28 -5.43
CA GLN A 47 0.08 1.28 -5.63
C GLN A 47 0.26 2.21 -4.44
N TYR A 48 -0.84 2.60 -3.78
CA TYR A 48 -0.82 3.37 -2.54
C TYR A 48 -0.10 2.58 -1.44
N LEU A 49 -0.54 1.34 -1.17
CA LEU A 49 0.05 0.46 -0.16
C LEU A 49 1.54 0.22 -0.39
N GLU A 50 1.92 -0.06 -1.63
CA GLU A 50 3.32 -0.27 -2.00
C GLU A 50 4.18 0.94 -1.66
N LYS A 51 3.71 2.16 -2.02
CA LYS A 51 4.48 3.39 -1.81
C LYS A 51 4.60 3.74 -0.33
N VAL A 52 3.54 3.61 0.47
CA VAL A 52 3.63 3.89 1.91
C VAL A 52 4.51 2.86 2.63
N MET A 53 4.44 1.57 2.25
CA MET A 53 5.30 0.53 2.81
C MET A 53 6.78 0.80 2.46
N LYS A 54 7.06 1.16 1.20
CA LYS A 54 8.42 1.54 0.77
C LYS A 54 8.92 2.80 1.47
N ALA A 55 8.06 3.79 1.73
CA ALA A 55 8.43 4.99 2.46
C ALA A 55 8.90 4.66 3.89
N VAL A 56 8.18 3.78 4.58
CA VAL A 56 8.58 3.28 5.92
C VAL A 56 9.89 2.48 5.84
N LEU A 57 10.03 1.57 4.88
CA LEU A 57 11.26 0.77 4.71
C LEU A 57 12.49 1.66 4.47
N VAL A 58 12.39 2.63 3.57
CA VAL A 58 13.49 3.58 3.28
C VAL A 58 13.80 4.46 4.50
N SER A 59 12.78 4.90 5.25
CA SER A 59 12.97 5.66 6.49
C SER A 59 13.67 4.84 7.59
N ASN A 60 13.62 3.51 7.48
CA ASN A 60 14.35 2.56 8.34
C ASN A 60 15.66 2.04 7.70
N ALA A 61 16.16 2.71 6.65
CA ALA A 61 17.37 2.34 5.91
C ALA A 61 17.38 0.89 5.41
N VAL A 62 16.21 0.34 5.05
CA VAL A 62 16.07 -1.00 4.50
C VAL A 62 16.26 -0.95 2.98
N ILE A 63 17.21 -1.73 2.47
CA ILE A 63 17.45 -1.90 1.04
C ILE A 63 16.60 -3.06 0.53
N PHE A 64 15.92 -2.85 -0.60
CA PHE A 64 15.11 -3.86 -1.28
C PHE A 64 15.25 -3.72 -2.80
N HIS A 65 15.03 -4.81 -3.53
CA HIS A 65 15.04 -4.80 -4.99
C HIS A 65 13.74 -4.19 -5.53
N ARG A 66 13.71 -3.78 -6.80
CA ARG A 66 12.46 -3.32 -7.42
C ARG A 66 11.48 -4.50 -7.47
N THR A 67 10.48 -4.44 -6.59
CA THR A 67 9.37 -5.39 -6.49
C THR A 67 8.06 -4.62 -6.41
N HIS A 68 7.00 -5.21 -6.95
CA HIS A 68 5.62 -4.76 -6.77
C HIS A 68 4.82 -5.72 -5.89
N ASP A 69 5.52 -6.65 -5.22
CA ASP A 69 4.93 -7.64 -4.34
C ASP A 69 4.81 -7.09 -2.91
N LEU A 70 3.58 -6.88 -2.44
CA LEU A 70 3.30 -6.40 -1.10
C LEU A 70 3.65 -7.42 -0.01
N GLU A 71 3.64 -8.72 -0.30
CA GLU A 71 4.08 -9.74 0.66
C GLU A 71 5.59 -9.69 0.88
N GLU A 72 6.36 -9.47 -0.18
CA GLU A 72 7.81 -9.30 -0.08
C GLU A 72 8.15 -8.07 0.78
N LEU A 73 7.43 -6.96 0.57
CA LEU A 73 7.59 -5.76 1.41
C LEU A 73 7.16 -6.01 2.86
N ALA A 74 6.10 -6.80 3.09
CA ALA A 74 5.66 -7.17 4.42
C ALA A 74 6.70 -8.02 5.16
N ASP A 75 7.32 -8.98 4.48
CA ASP A 75 8.42 -9.79 5.03
C ASP A 75 9.60 -8.90 5.49
N LEU A 76 9.92 -7.85 4.73
CA LEU A 76 10.97 -6.91 5.08
C LEU A 76 10.62 -6.06 6.31
N LEU A 77 9.37 -5.60 6.43
CA LEU A 77 8.89 -4.87 7.59
C LEU A 77 8.94 -5.74 8.86
N GLU A 78 8.44 -6.98 8.79
CA GLU A 78 8.45 -7.91 9.92
C GLU A 78 9.87 -8.27 10.37
N ARG A 79 10.80 -8.47 9.43
CA ARG A 79 12.23 -8.71 9.75
C ARG A 79 12.86 -7.55 10.51
N ARG A 80 12.28 -6.35 10.41
CA ARG A 80 12.68 -5.16 11.18
C ARG A 80 11.86 -4.94 12.45
N GLY A 81 10.94 -5.85 12.77
CA GLY A 81 10.04 -5.73 13.91
C GLY A 81 9.03 -4.59 13.75
N ILE A 82 8.73 -4.21 12.51
CA ILE A 82 7.75 -3.17 12.17
C ILE A 82 6.39 -3.85 11.97
N GLU A 83 5.36 -3.36 12.65
CA GLU A 83 3.99 -3.84 12.47
C GLU A 83 3.54 -3.61 11.02
N LEU A 84 2.70 -4.50 10.49
CA LEU A 84 2.18 -4.38 9.14
C LEU A 84 0.97 -3.45 9.08
N PRO A 85 0.75 -2.74 7.95
CA PRO A 85 -0.46 -1.95 7.76
C PRO A 85 -1.71 -2.84 7.71
N LEU A 86 -1.57 -4.06 7.18
CA LEU A 86 -2.64 -5.02 6.97
C LEU A 86 -2.11 -6.46 7.16
N PRO A 87 -2.99 -7.44 7.48
CA PRO A 87 -2.67 -8.85 7.38
C PRO A 87 -2.09 -9.23 6.00
N LYS A 88 -1.05 -10.06 5.96
CA LYS A 88 -0.43 -10.53 4.70
C LYS A 88 -1.41 -11.13 3.71
N ALA A 89 -2.47 -11.81 4.19
CA ALA A 89 -3.50 -12.35 3.32
C ALA A 89 -4.26 -11.27 2.52
N GLN A 90 -4.45 -10.08 3.09
CA GLN A 90 -5.04 -8.94 2.39
C GLN A 90 -4.05 -8.32 1.41
N LEU A 91 -2.77 -8.17 1.80
CA LEU A 91 -1.71 -7.70 0.92
C LEU A 91 -1.57 -8.60 -0.33
N ARG A 92 -1.57 -9.93 -0.14
CA ARG A 92 -1.58 -10.93 -1.22
C ARG A 92 -2.73 -10.75 -2.20
N ARG A 93 -3.93 -10.43 -1.70
CA ARG A 93 -5.12 -10.23 -2.55
C ARG A 93 -4.99 -9.00 -3.45
N LEU A 94 -4.15 -8.04 -3.09
CA LEU A 94 -3.90 -6.82 -3.88
C LEU A 94 -2.76 -7.00 -4.91
N ASN A 95 -1.84 -7.95 -4.72
CA ASN A 95 -0.74 -8.20 -5.67
C ASN A 95 -1.19 -8.38 -7.14
N PRO A 96 -2.30 -9.08 -7.46
CA PRO A 96 -2.76 -9.19 -8.84
C PRO A 96 -3.09 -7.83 -9.49
N PHE A 97 -3.41 -6.81 -8.70
CA PHE A 97 -3.69 -5.46 -9.17
C PHE A 97 -2.45 -4.62 -9.43
N ALA A 98 -1.23 -5.12 -9.22
CA ALA A 98 0.00 -4.36 -9.46
C ALA A 98 0.27 -4.01 -10.94
N VAL A 99 -0.51 -4.57 -11.88
CA VAL A 99 -0.38 -4.33 -13.32
C VAL A 99 -1.70 -3.88 -13.92
N THR A 100 -1.62 -2.92 -14.84
CA THR A 100 -2.79 -2.28 -15.48
C THR A 100 -3.46 -3.15 -16.55
N ILE A 101 -2.72 -4.09 -17.16
CA ILE A 101 -3.22 -4.96 -18.23
C ILE A 101 -3.09 -6.41 -17.79
N ARG A 102 -4.22 -7.11 -17.67
CA ARG A 102 -4.29 -8.57 -17.57
C ARG A 102 -5.08 -9.08 -18.77
N TYR A 103 -4.55 -10.11 -19.45
CA TYR A 103 -5.19 -10.78 -20.59
C TYR A 103 -6.27 -11.79 -20.15
N GLU A 104 -6.42 -12.01 -18.85
CA GLU A 104 -7.33 -12.99 -18.29
C GLU A 104 -8.43 -12.25 -17.53
N ASP A 105 -9.57 -12.08 -18.18
CA ASP A 105 -10.88 -11.68 -17.60
C ASP A 105 -11.42 -12.72 -16.59
N ILE A 106 -10.54 -13.48 -15.93
CA ILE A 106 -10.90 -14.52 -14.97
C ILE A 106 -11.02 -13.85 -13.60
N GLU A 107 -12.23 -13.34 -13.38
CA GLU A 107 -12.83 -13.11 -12.06
C GLU A 107 -11.92 -12.46 -11.01
N LEU A 108 -11.78 -11.13 -11.10
CA LEU A 108 -11.46 -10.31 -9.93
C LEU A 108 -12.69 -10.19 -9.02
N THR A 109 -13.18 -11.33 -8.53
CA THR A 109 -14.08 -11.45 -7.37
C THR A 109 -13.33 -11.27 -6.05
N LEU A 110 -12.07 -10.84 -6.11
CA LEU A 110 -11.13 -11.01 -5.02
C LEU A 110 -11.29 -10.00 -3.88
N THR A 111 -11.90 -8.83 -4.07
CA THR A 111 -12.13 -7.84 -3.00
C THR A 111 -13.28 -6.91 -3.40
N ASP A 112 -14.27 -6.69 -2.52
CA ASP A 112 -15.29 -5.68 -2.74
C ASP A 112 -14.71 -4.27 -2.52
N ILE A 113 -15.36 -3.26 -3.12
CA ILE A 113 -14.89 -1.88 -3.11
C ILE A 113 -14.78 -1.32 -1.67
N ASP A 114 -15.74 -1.66 -0.81
CA ASP A 114 -15.78 -1.22 0.59
C ASP A 114 -14.56 -1.76 1.38
N THR A 115 -14.18 -3.01 1.16
CA THR A 115 -12.98 -3.62 1.75
C THR A 115 -11.72 -2.91 1.28
N VAL A 116 -11.64 -2.44 0.02
CA VAL A 116 -10.48 -1.70 -0.46
C VAL A 116 -10.33 -0.36 0.25
N ALA A 117 -11.44 0.36 0.46
CA ALA A 117 -11.42 1.62 1.21
C ALA A 117 -10.91 1.41 2.64
N GLU A 118 -11.44 0.41 3.34
CA GLU A 118 -11.00 0.04 4.70
C GLU A 118 -9.49 -0.30 4.74
N MET A 119 -9.00 -1.04 3.76
CA MET A 119 -7.57 -1.37 3.65
C MET A 119 -6.70 -0.11 3.52
N MET A 120 -7.15 0.87 2.73
CA MET A 120 -6.41 2.11 2.53
C MET A 120 -6.41 2.96 3.81
N GLU A 121 -7.57 3.13 4.46
CA GLU A 121 -7.68 3.86 5.74
C GLU A 121 -6.76 3.28 6.82
N ASN A 122 -6.74 1.94 6.95
CA ASN A 122 -5.83 1.25 7.87
C ASN A 122 -4.35 1.52 7.54
N ALA A 123 -4.01 1.53 6.26
CA ALA A 123 -2.65 1.84 5.80
C ALA A 123 -2.26 3.31 6.02
N GLN A 124 -3.20 4.25 5.91
CA GLN A 124 -3.00 5.67 6.22
C GLN A 124 -2.73 5.85 7.73
N ALA A 125 -3.60 5.31 8.58
CA ALA A 125 -3.42 5.36 10.03
C ALA A 125 -2.14 4.62 10.48
N TRP A 126 -1.72 3.61 9.73
CA TRP A 126 -0.45 2.93 9.96
C TRP A 126 0.74 3.83 9.60
N VAL A 127 0.78 4.45 8.42
CA VAL A 127 1.96 5.22 7.98
C VAL A 127 2.21 6.44 8.89
N GLU A 128 1.16 7.10 9.37
CA GLU A 128 1.25 8.21 10.33
C GLU A 128 1.87 7.81 11.68
N ARG A 129 1.75 6.53 12.06
CA ARG A 129 2.39 5.97 13.26
C ARG A 129 3.85 5.54 13.02
N GLN A 130 4.26 5.37 11.77
CA GLN A 130 5.60 4.90 11.41
C GLN A 130 6.54 6.03 10.99
N VAL A 131 6.02 7.09 10.36
CA VAL A 131 6.84 8.19 9.84
C VAL A 131 6.21 9.56 10.10
N TYR A 132 7.05 10.56 10.36
CA TYR A 132 6.68 11.96 10.51
C TYR A 132 7.58 12.87 9.65
N GLU A 133 7.14 14.10 9.38
CA GLU A 133 7.87 15.10 8.58
C GLU A 133 9.02 15.79 9.33
#